data_AF-A0A0N5D7M1-F1
#
_entry.id   AF-A0A0N5D7M1-F1
#
_cell.length_a   1.000
_cell.length_b   1.000
_cell.length_c   1.000
_cell.angle_alpha   90.00
_cell.angle_beta   90.00
_cell.angle_gamma   90.00
#
_symmetry.space_group_name_H-M   'P 1'
#
loop_
_entity.id
_entity.type
_entity.pdbx_description
1 polymer ?
#
loop_
_entity_poly.entity_id
_entity_poly.type
_entity_poly.pdbx_seq_one_letter_code
_entity_poly.pdbx_strand_id
1 'polypeptide(L)'
;MQIRLIPRENGIAEWAMIELQGTLEPPGMLSGQHIGKLAWNNNKALLHIGHHIMEGKEVKLENPFLVLVRNTEERTNVQVAAIIRKKVQFRNRPIPI
;
A
#
# COMPACT_ATOMS: atom_id res chain seq x y z
N MET A 1 28.62 4.02 -1.12
CA MET A 1 27.91 2.80 -0.67
C MET A 1 27.05 2.32 -1.83
N GLN A 2 27.38 1.18 -2.45
CA GLN A 2 26.64 0.62 -3.58
C GLN A 2 25.76 -0.52 -3.07
N ILE A 3 24.44 -0.39 -3.22
CA ILE A 3 23.48 -1.43 -2.83
C ILE A 3 23.18 -2.28 -4.06
N ARG A 4 23.36 -3.60 -3.95
CA ARG A 4 23.01 -4.52 -5.03
C ARG A 4 21.54 -4.92 -4.91
N LEU A 5 20.77 -4.69 -5.98
CA LEU A 5 19.39 -5.13 -6.09
C LEU A 5 19.34 -6.54 -6.66
N ILE A 6 18.61 -7.43 -5.99
CA ILE A 6 18.43 -8.82 -6.43
C ILE A 6 16.96 -9.01 -6.84
N PRO A 7 16.67 -9.19 -8.15
CA PRO A 7 15.34 -9.57 -8.61
C PRO A 7 14.95 -10.96 -8.10
N ARG A 8 13.65 -11.21 -7.91
CA ARG A 8 13.15 -12.55 -7.62
C ARG A 8 13.23 -13.43 -8.87
N GLU A 9 13.51 -14.72 -8.65
CA GLU A 9 13.60 -15.74 -9.72
C GLU A 9 12.28 -15.85 -10.52
N ASN A 10 11.14 -15.71 -9.85
CA ASN A 10 9.81 -15.79 -10.48
C ASN A 10 9.34 -14.47 -11.12
N GLY A 11 10.25 -13.51 -11.34
CA GLY A 11 9.93 -12.16 -11.77
C GLY A 11 9.51 -11.23 -10.63
N ILE A 12 9.25 -9.97 -10.97
CA ILE A 12 8.88 -8.92 -10.00
C ILE A 12 7.36 -8.79 -9.97
N ALA A 13 6.77 -8.98 -8.79
CA ALA A 13 5.33 -8.80 -8.60
C ALA A 13 4.91 -7.34 -8.82
N GLU A 14 3.69 -7.11 -9.32
CA GLU A 14 3.10 -5.78 -9.34
C GLU A 14 2.10 -5.64 -8.19
N TRP A 15 2.32 -4.65 -7.33
CA TRP A 15 1.45 -4.34 -6.20
C TRP A 15 0.72 -3.02 -6.42
N ALA A 16 -0.43 -2.86 -5.77
CA ALA A 16 -1.11 -1.59 -5.63
C ALA A 16 -0.92 -1.05 -4.21
N MET A 17 -0.76 0.27 -4.08
CA MET A 17 -0.65 0.94 -2.78
C MET A 17 -1.99 1.52 -2.35
N ILE A 18 -2.30 1.48 -1.05
CA ILE A 18 -3.40 2.24 -0.45
C ILE A 18 -2.78 3.44 0.28
N GLU A 19 -3.22 4.66 -0.03
CA GLU A 19 -2.77 5.90 0.59
C GLU A 19 -3.93 6.59 1.30
N LEU A 20 -3.78 6.81 2.61
CA LEU A 20 -4.77 7.47 3.46
C LEU A 20 -4.21 8.80 3.95
N GLN A 21 -4.99 9.88 3.84
CA GLN A 21 -4.65 11.16 4.46
C GLN A 21 -5.16 11.19 5.90
N GLY A 22 -4.26 10.94 6.85
CA GLY A 22 -4.56 10.91 8.28
C GLY A 22 -3.80 9.80 8.98
N THR A 23 -4.26 9.44 10.17
CA THR A 23 -3.65 8.38 10.99
C THR A 23 -4.68 7.26 11.20
N LEU A 24 -4.23 6.01 11.09
CA LEU A 24 -5.02 4.86 11.56
C LEU A 24 -4.73 4.67 13.05
N GLU A 25 -5.78 4.70 13.86
CA GLU A 25 -5.73 4.49 15.32
C GLU A 25 -6.31 3.12 15.67
N PRO A 26 -5.50 2.05 15.61
CA PRO A 26 -5.95 0.72 16.03
C PRO A 26 -6.01 0.63 17.56
N PRO A 27 -6.88 -0.24 18.12
CA PRO A 27 -6.86 -0.55 19.55
C PRO A 27 -5.62 -1.38 19.97
N GLY A 28 -4.79 -1.82 19.01
CA GLY A 28 -3.62 -2.65 19.25
C GLY A 28 -2.73 -2.76 18.00
N MET A 29 -2.00 -3.87 17.83
CA MET A 29 -1.18 -4.10 16.64
C MET A 29 -2.04 -4.28 15.38
N LEU A 30 -1.71 -3.56 14.30
CA LEU A 30 -2.38 -3.72 13.00
C LEU A 30 -2.02 -5.01 12.27
N SER A 31 -0.85 -5.60 12.56
CA SER A 31 -0.36 -6.77 11.83
C SER A 31 -1.32 -7.94 12.00
N GLY A 32 -1.73 -8.54 10.87
CA GLY A 32 -2.67 -9.66 10.84
C GLY A 32 -4.14 -9.29 11.13
N GLN A 33 -4.45 -8.01 11.37
CA GLN A 33 -5.81 -7.58 11.66
C GLN A 33 -6.62 -7.25 10.40
N HIS A 34 -7.92 -7.51 10.48
CA HIS A 34 -8.86 -7.01 9.49
C HIS A 34 -9.14 -5.52 9.76
N ILE A 35 -8.52 -4.64 8.97
CA ILE A 35 -8.66 -3.18 9.12
C ILE A 35 -10.00 -2.68 8.56
N GLY A 36 -10.52 -3.34 7.52
CA GLY A 36 -11.72 -2.89 6.85
C GLY A 36 -11.96 -3.52 5.48
N LYS A 37 -12.96 -2.99 4.77
CA LYS A 37 -13.39 -3.48 3.46
C LYS A 37 -13.14 -2.44 2.38
N LEU A 38 -12.45 -2.87 1.31
CA LEU A 38 -12.28 -2.09 0.09
C LEU A 38 -13.22 -2.64 -0.99
N ALA A 39 -13.99 -1.75 -1.62
CA ALA A 39 -14.87 -2.08 -2.73
C ALA A 39 -14.74 -1.05 -3.86
N TRP A 40 -15.06 -1.44 -5.08
CA TRP A 40 -15.15 -0.54 -6.23
C TRP A 40 -16.60 -0.31 -6.60
N ASN A 41 -16.95 0.95 -6.81
CA ASN A 41 -18.22 1.37 -7.40
C ASN A 41 -17.89 2.25 -8.61
N ASN A 42 -18.03 1.68 -9.81
CA ASN A 42 -17.54 2.27 -11.05
C ASN A 42 -16.05 2.66 -10.91
N ASN A 43 -15.72 3.94 -11.09
CA ASN A 43 -14.35 4.46 -11.00
C ASN A 43 -13.97 4.97 -9.59
N LYS A 44 -14.82 4.75 -8.59
CA LYS A 44 -14.61 5.19 -7.21
C LYS A 44 -14.27 4.00 -6.32
N ALA A 45 -13.23 4.14 -5.52
CA ALA A 45 -12.89 3.18 -4.47
C ALA A 45 -13.58 3.59 -3.17
N LEU A 46 -14.26 2.65 -2.52
CA LEU A 46 -14.92 2.85 -1.23
C LEU A 46 -14.20 2.02 -0.18
N LEU A 47 -13.69 2.69 0.85
CA LEU A 47 -12.99 2.06 1.97
C LEU A 47 -13.79 2.25 3.25
N HIS A 48 -14.31 1.14 3.77
CA HIS A 48 -14.96 1.09 5.08
C HIS A 48 -13.95 0.68 6.15
N ILE A 49 -13.74 1.52 7.15
CA ILE A 49 -12.92 1.23 8.34
C ILE A 49 -13.71 1.64 9.59
N GLY A 50 -14.02 0.67 10.45
CA GLY A 50 -14.90 0.89 11.60
C GLY A 50 -16.25 1.50 11.19
N HIS A 51 -16.61 2.63 11.80
CA HIS A 51 -17.84 3.39 11.51
C HIS A 51 -17.65 4.49 10.44
N HIS A 52 -16.59 4.42 9.64
CA HIS A 52 -16.28 5.43 8.64
C HIS A 52 -16.23 4.85 7.22
N ILE A 53 -16.67 5.64 6.25
CA ILE A 53 -16.50 5.41 4.82
C ILE A 53 -15.61 6.51 4.24
N MET A 54 -14.65 6.13 3.44
CA MET A 54 -13.86 7.05 2.63
C MET A 54 -14.03 6.72 1.15
N GLU A 55 -14.31 7.76 0.36
CA GLU A 55 -14.24 7.68 -1.09
C GLU A 55 -12.83 8.03 -1.56
N GLY A 56 -12.28 7.18 -2.41
CA GLY A 56 -10.96 7.34 -3.01
C GLY A 56 -11.00 7.09 -4.51
N LYS A 57 -9.84 7.26 -5.14
CA LYS A 57 -9.66 7.05 -6.57
C LYS A 57 -8.36 6.33 -6.86
N GLU A 58 -8.35 5.54 -7.92
CA GLU A 58 -7.11 4.99 -8.46
C GLU A 58 -6.33 6.08 -9.20
N VAL A 59 -5.02 6.16 -8.93
CA VAL A 59 -4.10 7.13 -9.53
C VAL A 59 -2.86 6.40 -9.99
N LYS A 60 -2.50 6.55 -11.27
CA LYS A 60 -1.22 6.09 -11.81
C LYS A 60 -0.10 6.96 -11.23
N LEU A 61 0.98 6.34 -10.77
CA LEU A 61 2.16 7.05 -10.30
C LEU A 61 2.97 7.54 -11.50
N GLU A 62 3.39 8.80 -11.47
CA GLU A 62 4.34 9.35 -12.44
C GLU A 62 5.70 8.65 -12.32
N ASN A 63 6.12 8.39 -11.08
CA ASN A 63 7.34 7.66 -10.75
C ASN A 63 6.97 6.40 -9.96
N PRO A 64 7.04 5.20 -10.57
CA PRO A 64 6.78 3.94 -9.87
C PRO A 64 7.70 3.71 -8.67
N PHE A 65 7.20 3.05 -7.64
CA PHE A 65 8.00 2.70 -6.47
C PHE A 65 8.50 1.26 -6.54
N LEU A 66 9.73 1.05 -6.10
CA LEU A 66 10.30 -0.27 -5.89
C LEU A 66 10.12 -0.68 -4.44
N VAL A 67 9.48 -1.83 -4.21
CA VAL A 67 9.33 -2.39 -2.86
C VAL A 67 10.55 -3.24 -2.56
N LEU A 68 11.28 -2.83 -1.54
CA LEU A 68 12.53 -3.44 -1.11
C LEU A 68 12.33 -4.15 0.22
N VAL A 69 12.79 -5.40 0.31
CA VAL A 69 12.83 -6.15 1.56
C VAL A 69 14.26 -6.22 2.01
N ARG A 70 14.52 -5.62 3.18
CA ARG A 70 15.85 -5.62 3.78
C ARG A 70 16.06 -6.95 4.51
N ASN A 71 17.15 -7.63 4.18
CA ASN A 71 17.60 -8.74 5.01
C ASN A 71 18.27 -8.14 6.26
N THR A 72 17.86 -8.57 7.45
CA THR A 72 18.44 -8.12 8.72
C THR A 72 19.88 -8.60 8.90
N GLU A 73 20.27 -9.69 8.22
CA GLU A 73 21.59 -10.31 8.32
C GLU A 73 22.57 -9.76 7.27
N GLU A 74 22.09 -9.40 6.08
CA GLU A 74 22.91 -8.87 4.98
C GLU A 74 22.65 -7.38 4.75
N ARG A 75 23.63 -6.53 5.05
CA ARG A 75 23.50 -5.06 4.88
C ARG A 75 23.78 -4.56 3.47
N THR A 76 24.37 -5.39 2.61
CA THR A 76 24.89 -5.02 1.28
C THR A 76 23.95 -5.39 0.13
N ASN A 77 23.07 -6.37 0.35
CA ASN A 77 22.11 -6.85 -0.63
C ASN A 77 20.69 -6.51 -0.19
N VAL A 78 19.85 -6.15 -1.16
CA VAL A 78 18.43 -5.89 -0.91
C VAL A 78 17.60 -6.60 -1.97
N GLN A 79 16.61 -7.38 -1.51
CA GLN A 79 15.73 -8.11 -2.40
C GLN A 79 14.60 -7.20 -2.90
N VAL A 80 14.35 -7.28 -4.20
CA VAL A 80 13.19 -6.62 -4.81
C VAL A 80 11.97 -7.50 -4.63
N ALA A 81 10.98 -7.02 -3.88
CA ALA A 81 9.73 -7.75 -3.66
C ALA A 81 8.69 -7.45 -4.74
N ALA A 82 8.52 -6.17 -5.10
CA ALA A 82 7.50 -5.74 -6.04
C ALA A 82 7.80 -4.38 -6.66
N ILE A 83 7.05 -4.04 -7.70
CA ILE A 83 6.92 -2.67 -8.23
C ILE A 83 5.50 -2.16 -7.98
N ILE A 84 5.36 -0.90 -7.58
CA ILE A 84 4.08 -0.22 -7.42
C ILE A 84 3.98 0.84 -8.50
N ARG A 85 3.03 0.67 -9.43
CA ARG A 85 2.80 1.61 -10.54
C ARG A 85 1.57 2.50 -10.31
N LYS A 86 0.71 2.11 -9.38
CA LYS A 86 -0.55 2.79 -9.07
C LYS A 86 -0.85 2.78 -7.59
N LYS A 87 -1.65 3.74 -7.16
CA LYS A 87 -2.17 3.84 -5.81
C LYS A 87 -3.68 4.06 -5.81
N VAL A 88 -4.36 3.58 -4.80
CA VAL A 88 -5.72 3.97 -4.43
C VAL A 88 -5.58 5.02 -3.35
N GLN A 89 -5.97 6.25 -3.66
CA GLN A 89 -5.76 7.41 -2.81
C GLN A 89 -7.08 7.89 -2.20
N PHE A 90 -7.10 8.01 -0.86
CA PHE A 90 -8.20 8.53 -0.07
C PHE A 90 -7.76 9.83 0.63
N ARG A 91 -8.20 10.97 0.09
CA ARG A 91 -7.87 12.33 0.59
C ARG A 91 -9.01 13.04 1.30
N ASN A 92 -10.23 12.60 1.05
CA ASN A 92 -11.42 13.26 1.58
C ASN A 92 -11.64 12.86 3.04
N ARG A 93 -12.27 13.75 3.81
CA ARG A 93 -12.64 13.49 5.20
C ARG A 93 -13.53 12.23 5.28
N PRO A 94 -13.28 11.33 6.25
CA PRO A 94 -14.13 10.16 6.43
C PRO A 94 -15.59 10.57 6.74
N ILE A 95 -16.52 9.85 6.13
CA ILE A 95 -17.96 10.02 6.30
C ILE A 95 -18.42 9.07 7.41
N PRO A 96 -19.04 9.56 8.50
CA PRO A 96 -19.66 8.72 9.51
C PRO A 96 -20.83 7.92 8.91
N ILE A 97 -20.97 6.66 9.33
CA ILE A 97 -22.12 5.79 9.01
C ILE A 97 -23.12 5.84 10.16
#